data_AF-A0A814UVE7-F1
#
_entry.id   AF-A0A814UVE7-F1
#
_cell.length_a   1.000
_cell.length_b   1.000
_cell.length_c   1.000
_cell.angle_alpha   90.00
_cell.angle_beta   90.00
_cell.angle_gamma   90.00
#
_symmetry.space_group_name_H-M   'P 1'
#
loop_
_entity.id
_entity.type
_entity.pdbx_description
1 polymer ?
#
loop_
_entity_poly.entity_id
_entity_poly.type
_entity_poly.pdbx_seq_one_letter_code
_entity_poly.pdbx_strand_id
1 'polypeptide(L)'
;MESNDVDITITLPIATNKQITFIEHLIIDHPCAIDELFALTSYTPYLCRLKFLSLTDRNVNINNVKPIILRNLTHLSIRIYTTMSFNVFQIFISNLNSKLKYLSLTTLVEDINYLDANQWENLILTKLSYLEKFDFKYSACLVENYDTPIYLGQLDQFISSFWLQRQWILDIEFDFDNIIYSIRPYQYVHIYVVTEVRIQLDS
;
A
#
# COMPACT_ATOMS: atom_id res chain seq x y z
N MET A 1 17.08 34.99 2.28
CA MET A 1 17.89 34.27 1.27
C MET A 1 17.11 33.03 0.93
N GLU A 2 16.24 33.13 -0.06
CA GLU A 2 15.52 31.98 -0.61
C GLU A 2 16.51 31.24 -1.51
N SER A 3 16.85 30.00 -1.13
CA SER A 3 17.57 29.09 -2.02
C SER A 3 16.64 28.72 -3.17
N ASN A 4 16.85 29.36 -4.31
CA ASN A 4 16.34 28.89 -5.60
C ASN A 4 17.11 27.62 -5.97
N ASP A 5 16.82 26.50 -5.30
CA ASP A 5 17.16 25.19 -5.83
C ASP A 5 16.28 24.97 -7.05
N VAL A 6 16.89 25.17 -8.22
CA VAL A 6 16.31 24.77 -9.50
C VAL A 6 16.22 23.26 -9.44
N ASP A 7 15.00 22.74 -9.28
CA ASP A 7 14.72 21.32 -9.31
C ASP A 7 15.00 20.80 -10.74
N ILE A 8 16.20 20.27 -10.95
CA ILE A 8 16.62 19.70 -12.24
C ILE A 8 15.91 18.36 -12.38
N THR A 9 14.75 18.38 -13.02
CA THR A 9 14.00 17.17 -13.35
C THR A 9 14.67 16.44 -14.52
N ILE A 10 15.41 15.38 -14.21
CA ILE A 10 15.98 14.48 -15.23
C ILE A 10 14.89 13.49 -15.63
N THR A 11 14.33 13.65 -16.83
CA THR A 11 13.37 12.68 -17.38
C THR A 11 14.11 11.46 -17.93
N LEU A 12 13.74 10.27 -17.43
CA LEU A 12 14.28 9.02 -17.94
C LEU A 12 13.69 8.73 -19.34
N PRO A 13 14.52 8.46 -20.36
CA PRO A 13 14.02 8.05 -21.66
C PRO A 13 13.32 6.69 -21.58
N ILE A 14 12.51 6.35 -22.58
CA ILE A 14 11.89 5.03 -22.69
C ILE A 14 12.91 4.05 -23.29
N ALA A 15 12.96 2.82 -22.75
CA ALA A 15 13.88 1.79 -23.22
C ALA A 15 13.64 1.43 -24.69
N THR A 16 14.73 1.28 -25.43
CA THR A 16 14.72 0.57 -26.73
C THR A 16 14.98 -0.92 -26.50
N ASN A 17 14.65 -1.78 -27.48
CA ASN A 17 14.84 -3.24 -27.40
C ASN A 17 16.28 -3.68 -27.05
N LYS A 18 17.26 -2.78 -27.14
CA LYS A 18 18.68 -3.03 -26.82
C LYS A 18 19.06 -2.76 -25.35
N GLN A 19 18.16 -2.18 -24.56
CA GLN A 19 18.44 -1.72 -23.19
C GLN A 19 17.66 -2.51 -22.12
N ILE A 20 17.13 -3.66 -22.50
CA ILE A 20 16.38 -4.52 -21.59
C ILE A 20 17.31 -5.13 -20.55
N THR A 21 16.91 -5.06 -19.28
CA THR A 21 17.60 -5.68 -18.16
C THR A 21 16.90 -6.97 -17.72
N PHE A 22 17.63 -7.84 -17.01
CA PHE A 22 17.11 -9.06 -16.39
C PHE A 22 16.74 -8.85 -14.92
N ILE A 23 16.43 -7.61 -14.53
CA ILE A 23 16.07 -7.30 -13.14
C ILE A 23 14.68 -7.89 -12.85
N GLU A 24 14.65 -8.83 -11.92
CA GLU A 24 13.42 -9.45 -11.42
C GLU A 24 12.93 -8.81 -10.11
N HIS A 25 13.82 -8.14 -9.38
CA HIS A 25 13.55 -7.53 -8.09
C HIS A 25 14.06 -6.09 -8.07
N LEU A 26 13.15 -5.14 -7.88
CA LEU A 26 13.49 -3.72 -7.82
C LEU A 26 12.96 -3.10 -6.53
N ILE A 27 13.86 -2.41 -5.81
CA ILE A 27 13.53 -1.59 -4.65
C ILE A 27 13.92 -0.17 -4.98
N ILE A 28 12.97 0.75 -4.87
CA ILE A 28 13.15 2.17 -5.10
C ILE A 28 13.07 2.86 -3.74
N ASP A 29 14.23 3.28 -3.25
CA ASP A 29 14.43 3.95 -1.96
C ASP A 29 14.57 5.48 -2.12
N HIS A 30 13.70 6.04 -2.95
CA HIS A 30 13.56 7.48 -3.11
C HIS A 30 12.10 7.80 -3.45
N PRO A 31 11.64 9.05 -3.28
CA PRO A 31 10.38 9.49 -3.86
C PRO A 31 10.35 9.16 -5.35
N CYS A 32 9.36 8.40 -5.79
CA CYS A 32 9.18 8.00 -7.18
C CYS A 32 7.81 8.48 -7.62
N ALA A 33 7.76 9.25 -8.70
CA ALA A 33 6.50 9.63 -9.32
C ALA A 33 5.97 8.48 -10.21
N ILE A 34 4.66 8.43 -10.41
CA ILE A 34 4.04 7.35 -11.21
C ILE A 34 4.52 7.39 -12.67
N ASP A 35 4.83 8.56 -13.23
CA ASP A 35 5.37 8.73 -14.58
C ASP A 35 6.79 8.14 -14.71
N GLU A 36 7.65 8.31 -13.71
CA GLU A 36 8.98 7.69 -13.66
C GLU A 36 8.90 6.16 -13.66
N LEU A 37 7.84 5.59 -13.08
CA LEU A 37 7.62 4.15 -13.12
C LEU A 37 7.46 3.62 -14.55
N PHE A 38 6.81 4.37 -15.44
CA PHE A 38 6.69 3.96 -16.84
C PHE A 38 8.05 3.81 -17.50
N ALA A 39 8.95 4.76 -17.27
CA ALA A 39 10.29 4.68 -17.79
C ALA A 39 11.01 3.45 -17.21
N LEU A 40 11.03 3.30 -15.88
CA LEU A 40 11.74 2.20 -15.20
C LEU A 40 11.24 0.81 -15.61
N THR A 41 9.92 0.65 -15.76
CA THR A 41 9.31 -0.62 -16.14
C THR A 41 9.58 -0.98 -17.60
N SER A 42 9.80 0.00 -18.47
CA SER A 42 10.21 -0.24 -19.86
C SER A 42 11.59 -0.93 -19.96
N TYR A 43 12.48 -0.68 -18.99
CA TYR A 43 13.81 -1.32 -18.92
C TYR A 43 13.79 -2.70 -18.22
N THR A 44 12.70 -3.04 -17.52
CA THR A 44 12.65 -4.19 -16.59
C THR A 44 11.46 -5.13 -16.87
N PRO A 45 11.36 -5.72 -18.08
CA PRO A 45 10.21 -6.55 -18.46
C PRO A 45 10.09 -7.88 -17.67
N TYR A 46 11.17 -8.32 -17.02
CA TYR A 46 11.20 -9.52 -16.18
C TYR A 46 10.86 -9.22 -14.71
N LEU A 47 10.45 -8.00 -14.39
CA LEU A 47 10.20 -7.59 -13.01
C LEU A 47 9.08 -8.42 -12.38
N CYS A 48 9.44 -9.14 -11.32
CA CYS A 48 8.57 -10.00 -10.53
C CYS A 48 8.18 -9.35 -9.20
N ARG A 49 9.08 -8.55 -8.62
CA ARG A 49 8.90 -7.87 -7.34
C ARG A 49 9.29 -6.41 -7.44
N LEU A 50 8.39 -5.55 -7.00
CA LEU A 50 8.60 -4.11 -6.97
C LEU A 50 8.27 -3.56 -5.59
N LYS A 51 9.17 -2.75 -5.04
CA LYS A 51 8.97 -2.07 -3.77
C LYS A 51 9.25 -0.58 -3.92
N PHE A 52 8.28 0.25 -3.57
CA PHE A 52 8.44 1.70 -3.41
C PHE A 52 8.48 2.03 -1.93
N LEU A 53 9.53 2.70 -1.52
CA LEU A 53 9.59 3.27 -0.17
C LEU A 53 8.92 4.64 -0.09
N SER A 54 8.70 5.32 -1.22
CA SER A 54 7.87 6.52 -1.27
C SER A 54 7.28 6.71 -2.67
N LEU A 55 6.03 6.32 -2.88
CA LEU A 55 5.31 6.61 -4.13
C LEU A 55 4.57 7.94 -4.00
N THR A 56 4.67 8.79 -5.03
CA THR A 56 3.98 10.09 -5.07
C THR A 56 3.18 10.27 -6.36
N ASP A 57 2.09 11.01 -6.29
CA ASP A 57 1.24 11.42 -7.41
C ASP A 57 1.63 12.80 -7.98
N ARG A 58 2.72 13.40 -7.50
CA ARG A 58 3.25 14.68 -8.02
C ARG A 58 3.32 14.64 -9.54
N ASN A 59 2.74 15.66 -10.18
CA ASN A 59 2.75 15.90 -11.63
C ASN A 59 2.00 14.85 -12.49
N VAL A 60 1.25 13.94 -11.89
CA VAL A 60 0.53 12.90 -12.64
C VAL A 60 -0.84 13.40 -13.08
N ASN A 61 -1.04 13.58 -14.39
CA ASN A 61 -2.39 13.65 -14.94
C ASN A 61 -2.95 12.24 -15.06
N ILE A 62 -3.69 11.82 -14.03
CA ILE A 62 -4.19 10.44 -13.87
C ILE A 62 -5.05 9.99 -15.05
N ASN A 63 -5.74 10.93 -15.71
CA ASN A 63 -6.56 10.64 -16.90
C ASN A 63 -5.72 10.21 -18.11
N ASN A 64 -4.41 10.47 -18.09
CA ASN A 64 -3.48 10.15 -19.17
C ASN A 64 -2.53 9.00 -18.83
N VAL A 65 -2.71 8.36 -17.67
CA VAL A 65 -1.89 7.22 -17.25
C VAL A 65 -2.18 6.05 -18.20
N LYS A 66 -1.19 5.73 -19.04
CA LYS A 66 -1.29 4.59 -19.96
C LYS A 66 -1.23 3.28 -19.16
N PRO A 67 -1.76 2.17 -19.67
CA PRO A 67 -1.53 0.87 -19.05
C PRO A 67 -0.04 0.52 -19.05
N ILE A 68 0.49 0.09 -17.90
CA ILE A 68 1.83 -0.49 -17.75
C ILE A 68 1.68 -2.01 -17.83
N ILE A 69 2.46 -2.65 -18.69
CA ILE A 69 2.38 -4.11 -18.87
C ILE A 69 3.47 -4.77 -18.02
N LEU A 70 3.14 -5.15 -16.79
CA LEU A 70 4.03 -5.86 -15.87
C LEU A 70 3.61 -7.32 -15.72
N ARG A 71 3.74 -8.09 -16.80
CA ARG A 71 3.21 -9.47 -16.90
C ARG A 71 3.70 -10.42 -15.81
N ASN A 72 4.94 -10.21 -15.36
CA ASN A 72 5.60 -11.07 -14.40
C ASN A 72 5.48 -10.55 -12.95
N LEU A 73 4.98 -9.32 -12.77
CA LEU A 73 4.87 -8.73 -11.44
C LEU A 73 3.85 -9.50 -10.61
N THR A 74 4.34 -10.07 -9.52
CA THR A 74 3.54 -10.86 -8.58
C THR A 74 3.55 -10.25 -7.18
N HIS A 75 4.56 -9.43 -6.86
CA HIS A 75 4.69 -8.79 -5.56
C HIS A 75 4.88 -7.29 -5.71
N LEU A 76 4.04 -6.53 -5.04
CA LEU A 76 4.09 -5.08 -5.00
C LEU A 76 4.02 -4.61 -3.55
N SER A 77 4.98 -3.79 -3.14
CA SER A 77 4.98 -3.13 -1.84
C SER A 77 5.10 -1.63 -2.05
N ILE A 78 4.18 -0.87 -1.48
CA ILE A 78 4.10 0.58 -1.65
C ILE A 78 4.00 1.22 -0.27
N ARG A 79 4.80 2.27 -0.07
CA ARG A 79 4.58 3.24 1.00
C ARG A 79 4.18 4.57 0.41
N ILE A 80 3.06 5.10 0.88
CA ILE A 80 2.50 6.40 0.48
C ILE A 80 2.70 7.36 1.65
N TYR A 81 3.58 8.34 1.44
CA TYR A 81 3.86 9.40 2.42
C TYR A 81 3.27 10.76 2.03
N THR A 82 2.73 10.89 0.81
CA THR A 82 2.14 12.13 0.28
C THR A 82 0.64 11.96 0.07
N THR A 83 -0.08 13.04 -0.24
CA THR A 83 -1.55 13.15 -0.34
C THR A 83 -2.24 12.33 -1.45
N MET A 84 -1.72 11.16 -1.83
CA MET A 84 -2.31 10.31 -2.85
C MET A 84 -3.63 9.72 -2.35
N SER A 85 -4.74 10.18 -2.90
CA SER A 85 -6.08 9.67 -2.56
C SER A 85 -6.26 8.22 -3.03
N PHE A 86 -7.22 7.52 -2.41
CA PHE A 86 -7.57 6.15 -2.76
C PHE A 86 -7.97 6.01 -4.23
N ASN A 87 -8.71 7.00 -4.77
CA ASN A 87 -9.09 7.02 -6.19
C ASN A 87 -7.86 7.06 -7.12
N VAL A 88 -6.84 7.85 -6.77
CA VAL A 88 -5.58 7.88 -7.53
C VAL A 88 -4.88 6.53 -7.48
N PHE A 89 -4.75 5.98 -6.27
CA PHE A 89 -4.16 4.65 -6.06
C PHE A 89 -4.90 3.56 -6.84
N GLN A 90 -6.23 3.58 -6.82
CA GLN A 90 -7.08 2.63 -7.54
C GLN A 90 -6.83 2.71 -9.06
N ILE A 91 -6.69 3.91 -9.63
CA ILE A 91 -6.40 4.05 -11.05
C ILE A 91 -4.98 3.55 -11.36
N PHE A 92 -4.02 3.90 -10.52
CA PHE A 92 -2.64 3.42 -10.63
C PHE A 92 -2.56 1.89 -10.64
N ILE A 93 -3.10 1.23 -9.62
CA ILE A 93 -3.00 -0.22 -9.46
C ILE A 93 -3.77 -0.95 -10.58
N SER A 94 -4.91 -0.40 -11.02
CA SER A 94 -5.69 -0.93 -12.13
C SER A 94 -4.93 -0.93 -13.45
N ASN A 95 -3.96 -0.01 -13.61
CA ASN A 95 -3.18 0.13 -14.83
C ASN A 95 -1.92 -0.74 -14.89
N LEU A 96 -1.55 -1.46 -13.82
CA LEU A 96 -0.33 -2.29 -13.80
C LEU A 96 -0.41 -3.59 -14.61
N ASN A 97 -1.61 -3.96 -15.11
CA ASN A 97 -1.90 -5.17 -15.91
C ASN A 97 -1.01 -6.38 -15.53
N SER A 98 -1.09 -6.76 -14.26
CA SER A 98 -0.22 -7.75 -13.64
C SER A 98 -1.03 -8.89 -13.03
N LYS A 99 -0.39 -10.03 -12.79
CA LYS A 99 -0.96 -11.15 -12.03
C LYS A 99 -0.54 -11.03 -10.57
N LEU A 100 -0.86 -9.88 -9.97
CA LEU A 100 -0.41 -9.54 -8.63
C LEU A 100 -0.98 -10.55 -7.62
N LYS A 101 -0.08 -11.19 -6.87
CA LYS A 101 -0.40 -12.17 -5.83
C LYS A 101 -0.25 -11.60 -4.43
N TYR A 102 0.67 -10.66 -4.26
CA TYR A 102 0.95 -9.99 -3.00
C TYR A 102 0.92 -8.48 -3.17
N LEU A 103 0.08 -7.83 -2.38
CA LEU A 103 0.03 -6.38 -2.26
C LEU A 103 0.31 -6.01 -0.81
N SER A 104 1.34 -5.20 -0.59
CA SER A 104 1.63 -4.54 0.67
C SER A 104 1.49 -3.05 0.49
N LEU A 105 0.63 -2.42 1.29
CA LEU A 105 0.41 -0.98 1.27
C LEU A 105 0.56 -0.41 2.67
N THR A 106 1.39 0.61 2.83
CA THR A 106 1.42 1.43 4.04
C THR A 106 1.14 2.87 3.65
N THR A 107 0.22 3.52 4.35
CA THR A 107 -0.14 4.90 4.09
C THR A 107 -0.29 5.69 5.38
N LEU A 108 0.17 6.94 5.36
CA LEU A 108 0.02 7.92 6.45
C LEU A 108 -0.92 9.06 6.04
N VAL A 109 -1.72 8.86 4.98
CA VAL A 109 -2.56 9.92 4.39
C VAL A 109 -3.90 10.03 5.08
N GLU A 110 -4.46 11.23 5.11
CA GLU A 110 -5.75 11.53 5.74
C GLU A 110 -6.98 11.06 4.94
N ASP A 111 -6.78 10.42 3.78
CA ASP A 111 -7.91 9.95 2.98
C ASP A 111 -8.56 8.72 3.61
N ILE A 112 -9.69 8.94 4.29
CA ILE A 112 -10.47 7.91 4.97
C ILE A 112 -11.02 6.83 4.02
N ASN A 113 -11.04 7.07 2.69
CA ASN A 113 -11.50 6.07 1.73
C ASN A 113 -10.60 4.82 1.72
N TYR A 114 -9.35 4.92 2.18
CA TYR A 114 -8.51 3.74 2.40
C TYR A 114 -9.05 2.79 3.48
N LEU A 115 -9.97 3.25 4.33
CA LEU A 115 -10.67 2.46 5.35
C LEU A 115 -12.07 1.99 4.90
N ASP A 116 -12.44 2.18 3.63
CA ASP A 116 -13.69 1.64 3.08
C ASP A 116 -13.49 0.20 2.57
N ALA A 117 -14.06 -0.77 3.29
CA ALA A 117 -13.86 -2.17 2.96
C ALA A 117 -14.56 -2.57 1.64
N ASN A 118 -15.67 -1.92 1.30
CA ASN A 118 -16.41 -2.21 0.06
C ASN A 118 -15.62 -1.72 -1.16
N GLN A 119 -14.96 -0.57 -1.07
CA GLN A 119 -14.07 -0.08 -2.13
C GLN A 119 -12.91 -1.04 -2.37
N TRP A 120 -12.26 -1.52 -1.30
CA TRP A 120 -11.22 -2.54 -1.40
C TRP A 120 -11.73 -3.86 -1.98
N GLU A 121 -12.85 -4.38 -1.49
CA GLU A 121 -13.45 -5.62 -1.99
C GLU A 121 -13.73 -5.52 -3.50
N ASN A 122 -14.38 -4.42 -3.93
CA ASN A 122 -14.67 -4.18 -5.34
C ASN A 122 -13.38 -4.08 -6.19
N LEU A 123 -12.38 -3.34 -5.74
CA LEU A 123 -11.09 -3.22 -6.43
C LEU A 123 -10.41 -4.60 -6.55
N ILE A 124 -10.40 -5.39 -5.48
CA ILE A 124 -9.73 -6.70 -5.47
C ILE A 124 -10.44 -7.68 -6.39
N LEU A 125 -11.77 -7.75 -6.32
CA LEU A 125 -12.56 -8.63 -7.18
C LEU A 125 -12.45 -8.26 -8.66
N THR A 126 -12.42 -6.96 -8.99
CA THR A 126 -12.46 -6.50 -10.39
C THR A 126 -11.09 -6.36 -11.04
N LYS A 127 -10.03 -6.03 -10.28
CA LYS A 127 -8.71 -5.69 -10.82
C LYS A 127 -7.57 -6.53 -10.27
N LEU A 128 -7.70 -7.09 -9.07
CA LEU A 128 -6.66 -7.89 -8.41
C LEU A 128 -7.13 -9.32 -8.14
N SER A 129 -7.76 -9.96 -9.12
CA SER A 129 -8.40 -11.27 -8.95
C SER A 129 -7.43 -12.40 -8.59
N TYR A 130 -6.13 -12.23 -8.87
CA TYR A 130 -5.06 -13.16 -8.49
C TYR A 130 -4.45 -12.89 -7.12
N LEU A 131 -4.95 -11.88 -6.38
CA LEU A 131 -4.40 -11.51 -5.08
C LEU A 131 -4.64 -12.63 -4.08
N GLU A 132 -3.56 -13.15 -3.53
CA GLU A 132 -3.55 -14.24 -2.53
C GLU A 132 -3.30 -13.68 -1.13
N LYS A 133 -2.51 -12.60 -1.04
CA LYS A 133 -2.10 -11.98 0.22
C LYS A 133 -2.21 -10.47 0.12
N PHE A 134 -2.79 -9.88 1.16
CA PHE A 134 -2.99 -8.45 1.27
C PHE A 134 -2.54 -8.00 2.66
N ASP A 135 -1.50 -7.17 2.68
CA ASP A 135 -1.02 -6.51 3.89
C ASP A 135 -1.28 -5.02 3.73
N PHE A 136 -2.06 -4.44 4.63
CA PHE A 136 -2.39 -3.03 4.60
C PHE A 136 -2.15 -2.41 5.96
N LYS A 137 -1.60 -1.19 5.98
CA LYS A 137 -1.39 -0.40 7.18
C LYS A 137 -1.75 1.06 6.91
N TYR A 138 -2.67 1.59 7.70
CA TYR A 138 -3.10 2.98 7.66
C TYR A 138 -2.86 3.60 9.04
N SER A 139 -2.16 4.73 9.08
CA SER A 139 -1.90 5.46 10.32
C SER A 139 -2.64 6.79 10.28
N ALA A 140 -3.57 6.99 11.21
CA ALA A 140 -4.21 8.27 11.47
C ALA A 140 -3.44 9.01 12.57
N CYS A 141 -2.95 10.21 12.28
CA CYS A 141 -2.34 11.08 13.28
C CYS A 141 -3.45 11.75 14.12
N LEU A 142 -3.32 11.72 15.45
CA LEU A 142 -4.28 12.31 16.39
C LEU A 142 -3.96 13.78 16.74
N VAL A 143 -2.84 14.31 16.25
CA VAL A 143 -2.21 15.51 16.83
C VAL A 143 -2.80 16.84 16.34
N GLU A 144 -3.61 16.85 15.27
CA GLU A 144 -4.15 18.08 14.71
C GLU A 144 -5.69 18.16 14.85
N ASN A 145 -6.11 18.86 15.91
CA ASN A 145 -7.49 19.24 16.27
C ASN A 145 -8.26 18.21 17.11
N TYR A 146 -8.17 18.38 18.43
CA TYR A 146 -8.94 17.73 19.50
C TYR A 146 -10.49 17.78 19.34
N ASP A 147 -11.00 18.50 18.35
CA ASP A 147 -12.44 18.66 18.07
C ASP A 147 -12.95 17.76 16.95
N THR A 148 -12.07 17.06 16.22
CA THR A 148 -12.51 16.13 15.16
C THR A 148 -12.73 14.75 15.78
N PRO A 149 -13.96 14.19 15.76
CA PRO A 149 -14.18 12.86 16.28
C PRO A 149 -13.29 11.88 15.51
N ILE A 150 -12.60 11.01 16.26
CA ILE A 150 -11.86 9.88 15.70
C ILE A 150 -12.82 9.13 14.78
N TYR A 151 -12.55 9.18 13.47
CA TYR A 151 -13.30 8.38 12.51
C TYR A 151 -12.87 6.93 12.71
N LEU A 152 -13.62 6.22 13.55
CA LEU A 152 -13.55 4.77 13.63
C LEU A 152 -14.19 4.14 12.39
N GLY A 153 -15.01 4.86 11.62
CA GLY A 153 -15.66 4.34 10.43
C GLY A 153 -16.64 3.18 10.68
N GLN A 154 -17.05 2.53 9.60
CA GLN A 154 -17.87 1.31 9.61
C GLN A 154 -16.96 0.09 9.55
N LEU A 155 -16.23 -0.18 10.65
CA LEU A 155 -15.24 -1.28 10.72
C LEU A 155 -15.87 -2.65 10.55
N ASP A 156 -17.17 -2.76 10.83
CA ASP A 156 -17.99 -3.94 10.57
C ASP A 156 -18.07 -4.30 9.08
N GLN A 157 -17.63 -3.42 8.17
CA GLN A 157 -17.50 -3.78 6.76
C GLN A 157 -16.37 -4.81 6.51
N PHE A 158 -15.33 -4.85 7.35
CA PHE A 158 -14.20 -5.79 7.22
C PHE A 158 -14.50 -7.21 7.74
N ILE A 159 -15.75 -7.49 8.11
CA ILE A 159 -16.22 -8.84 8.50
C ILE A 159 -17.21 -9.43 7.48
N SER A 160 -17.30 -8.86 6.28
CA SER A 160 -18.08 -9.44 5.18
C SER A 160 -17.58 -10.86 4.84
N SER A 161 -18.42 -11.64 4.14
CA SER A 161 -18.03 -13.00 3.71
C SER A 161 -16.75 -13.02 2.89
N PHE A 162 -16.48 -11.96 2.12
CA PHE A 162 -15.24 -11.83 1.35
C PHE A 162 -14.00 -11.81 2.25
N TRP A 163 -13.99 -10.94 3.27
CA TRP A 163 -12.86 -10.80 4.20
C TRP A 163 -12.64 -12.06 5.04
N LEU A 164 -13.74 -12.65 5.53
CA LEU A 164 -13.69 -13.88 6.33
C LEU A 164 -13.18 -15.09 5.53
N GLN A 165 -13.65 -15.26 4.28
CA GLN A 165 -13.18 -16.36 3.41
C GLN A 165 -11.70 -16.22 3.05
N ARG A 166 -11.22 -14.98 2.88
CA ARG A 166 -9.80 -14.68 2.63
C ARG A 166 -8.94 -14.79 3.89
N GLN A 167 -9.57 -14.90 5.06
CA GLN A 167 -8.91 -14.86 6.37
C GLN A 167 -8.03 -13.60 6.52
N TRP A 168 -8.50 -12.47 6.00
CA TRP A 168 -7.84 -11.17 6.17
C TRP A 168 -8.55 -10.42 7.29
N ILE A 169 -7.83 -10.10 8.35
CA ILE A 169 -8.39 -9.55 9.58
C ILE A 169 -7.92 -8.12 9.73
N LEU A 170 -8.86 -7.25 10.08
CA LEU A 170 -8.60 -5.91 10.52
C LEU A 170 -8.20 -5.91 12.00
N ASP A 171 -7.03 -5.38 12.29
CA ASP A 171 -6.52 -5.10 13.62
C ASP A 171 -6.38 -3.59 13.81
N ILE A 172 -6.62 -3.14 15.04
CA ILE A 172 -6.54 -1.72 15.41
C ILE A 172 -5.63 -1.61 16.63
N GLU A 173 -4.57 -0.81 16.46
CA GLU A 173 -3.59 -0.53 17.49
C GLU A 173 -3.63 0.97 17.81
N PHE A 174 -3.54 1.30 19.10
CA PHE A 174 -3.47 2.66 19.59
C PHE A 174 -2.03 2.92 20.03
N ASP A 175 -1.40 3.93 19.46
CA ASP A 175 -0.14 4.53 19.92
C ASP A 175 -0.46 5.91 20.52
N PHE A 176 0.45 6.47 21.31
CA PHE A 176 0.23 7.73 22.04
C PHE A 176 -0.34 8.85 21.16
N ASP A 177 0.14 8.93 19.91
CA ASP A 177 -0.22 9.98 18.96
C ASP A 177 -0.96 9.47 17.71
N ASN A 178 -1.21 8.16 17.59
CA ASN A 178 -1.73 7.57 16.35
C ASN A 178 -2.74 6.44 16.58
N ILE A 179 -3.67 6.29 15.64
CA ILE A 179 -4.45 5.07 15.48
C ILE A 179 -3.97 4.36 14.24
N ILE A 180 -3.60 3.10 14.41
CA ILE A 180 -3.04 2.27 13.37
C ILE A 180 -4.07 1.19 13.04
N TYR A 181 -4.58 1.23 11.82
CA TYR A 181 -5.43 0.19 11.25
C TYR A 181 -4.56 -0.71 10.39
N SER A 182 -4.62 -2.02 10.61
CA SER A 182 -3.84 -2.99 9.83
C SER A 182 -4.72 -4.11 9.33
N ILE A 183 -4.57 -4.50 8.07
CA ILE A 183 -5.13 -5.74 7.55
C ILE A 183 -3.99 -6.69 7.30
N ARG A 184 -4.09 -7.90 7.86
CA ARG A 184 -3.11 -8.95 7.66
C ARG A 184 -3.78 -10.32 7.52
N PRO A 185 -3.16 -11.27 6.81
CA PRO A 185 -3.61 -12.66 6.82
C PRO A 185 -3.60 -13.19 8.25
N TYR A 186 -4.65 -13.94 8.61
CA TYR A 186 -4.68 -14.65 9.87
C TYR A 186 -3.50 -15.62 9.93
N GLN A 187 -2.60 -15.38 10.88
CA GLN A 187 -1.55 -16.32 11.22
C GLN A 187 -1.98 -16.97 12.53
N TYR A 188 -2.14 -18.30 12.55
CA TYR A 188 -2.27 -19.04 13.80
C TYR A 188 -1.02 -18.78 14.64
N VAL A 189 -1.10 -17.85 15.58
CA VAL A 189 -0.12 -17.77 16.66
C VAL A 189 -0.49 -18.91 17.61
N HIS A 190 0.36 -19.94 17.69
CA HIS A 190 0.33 -20.87 18.82
C HIS A 190 0.64 -20.05 20.09
N ILE A 191 -0.41 -19.57 20.76
CA ILE A 191 -0.27 -18.93 22.07
C ILE A 191 0.01 -20.05 23.07
N TYR A 192 1.26 -20.21 23.48
CA TYR A 192 1.57 -20.87 24.74
C TYR A 192 1.08 -19.94 25.86
N VAL A 193 -0.09 -20.22 26.42
CA VAL A 193 -0.53 -19.58 27.65
C VAL A 193 0.36 -20.12 28.77
N VAL A 194 1.40 -19.38 29.14
CA VAL A 194 2.11 -19.62 30.40
C VAL A 194 1.29 -18.95 31.50
N THR A 195 0.40 -19.71 32.11
CA THR A 195 -0.33 -19.28 33.30
C THR A 195 0.61 -19.35 34.51
N GLU A 196 1.31 -18.27 34.84
CA GLU A 196 1.88 -18.13 36.18
C GLU A 196 0.77 -17.67 37.14
N VAL A 197 0.13 -18.64 37.80
CA VAL A 197 -0.67 -18.38 39.00
C VAL A 197 0.30 -18.20 40.17
N ARG A 198 0.57 -16.96 40.57
CA ARG A 198 1.21 -16.70 41.87
C ARG A 198 0.13 -16.70 42.93
N ILE A 199 0.06 -17.79 43.69
CA ILE A 199 -0.65 -17.85 44.96
C ILE A 199 0.25 -17.13 45.97
N GLN A 200 -0.18 -15.94 46.43
CA GLN A 200 0.32 -15.36 47.67
C GLN A 200 -0.35 -16.11 48.82
N LEU A 201 0.42 -16.89 49.56
CA LEU A 201 0.02 -17.40 50.87
C LEU A 201 0.46 -16.38 51.91
N ASP A 202 -0.52 -15.88 52.66
CA ASP A 202 -0.32 -15.03 53.84
C ASP A 202 0.48 -15.76 54.93
N SER A 203 1.37 -15.01 55.59
CA SER A 203 1.76 -15.23 56.99
C SER A 203 2.26 -13.93 57.59
#